data_AF-A0A7Y4RGG9-F1
#
_entry.id   AF-A0A7Y4RGG9-F1
#
_cell.length_a   1.000
_cell.length_b   1.000
_cell.length_c   1.000
_cell.angle_alpha   90.00
_cell.angle_beta   90.00
_cell.angle_gamma   90.00
#
_symmetry.space_group_name_H-M   'P 1'
#
loop_
_entity.id
_entity.type
_entity.pdbx_description
1 polymer ?
#
loop_
_entity_poly.entity_id
_entity_poly.type
_entity_poly.pdbx_seq_one_letter_code
_entity_poly.pdbx_strand_id
1 'polypeptide(L)'
;MEFNTFYQELQNSTEMIRALLSGVAPEAARLKPSAESWSMLEVVCHLYDVEREDFREHLDFILYRQNEKWHEIDSDRLVTERKYNEQNFADMLEKFFAEREKSLAWLKGLQNPGWAKTYTTLYRTISAGEMFACWVAHDNLHIRQLVELRRLRLENITKPYNLEYAGDW
;
A
#
# COMPACT_ATOMS: atom_id res chain seq x y z
N MET A 1 -0.07 23.11 -2.31
CA MET A 1 -0.34 21.69 -2.02
C MET A 1 -0.58 21.57 -0.54
N GLU A 2 -1.65 20.89 -0.14
CA GLU A 2 -2.07 20.72 1.25
C GLU A 2 -1.28 19.60 1.93
N PHE A 3 0.03 19.81 2.14
CA PHE A 3 0.93 18.78 2.68
C PHE A 3 0.41 18.17 3.97
N ASN A 4 -0.03 19.00 4.92
CA ASN A 4 -0.53 18.53 6.22
C ASN A 4 -1.74 17.60 6.07
N THR A 5 -2.63 17.89 5.11
CA THR A 5 -3.79 17.03 4.82
C THR A 5 -3.34 15.69 4.26
N PHE A 6 -2.47 15.67 3.25
CA PHE A 6 -2.00 14.41 2.65
C PHE A 6 -1.19 13.57 3.65
N TYR A 7 -0.36 14.21 4.47
CA TYR A 7 0.38 13.57 5.54
C TYR A 7 -0.57 12.93 6.56
N GLN A 8 -1.60 13.67 6.99
CA GLN A 8 -2.59 13.14 7.92
C GLN A 8 -3.40 11.98 7.32
N GLU A 9 -3.78 12.07 6.04
CA GLU A 9 -4.44 10.95 5.34
C GLU A 9 -3.55 9.70 5.30
N LEU A 10 -2.24 9.84 5.04
CA LEU A 10 -1.31 8.71 5.08
C LEU A 10 -1.16 8.12 6.50
N GLN A 11 -1.24 8.95 7.54
CA GLN A 11 -1.25 8.45 8.92
C GLN A 11 -2.54 7.68 9.22
N ASN A 12 -3.68 8.22 8.81
CA ASN A 12 -4.98 7.60 9.02
C ASN A 12 -5.08 6.26 8.27
N SER A 13 -4.63 6.23 7.01
CA SER A 13 -4.62 5.01 6.20
C SER A 13 -3.76 3.91 6.84
N THR A 14 -2.62 4.28 7.42
CA THR A 14 -1.75 3.35 8.17
C THR A 14 -2.51 2.65 9.29
N GLU A 15 -3.27 3.41 10.09
CA GLU A 15 -4.02 2.85 11.21
C GLU A 15 -5.27 2.07 10.75
N MET A 16 -5.92 2.48 9.66
CA MET A 16 -6.99 1.70 9.03
C MET A 16 -6.49 0.35 8.54
N ILE A 17 -5.35 0.32 7.84
CA ILE A 17 -4.71 -0.91 7.37
C ILE A 17 -4.33 -1.80 8.55
N ARG A 18 -3.75 -1.23 9.62
CA ARG A 18 -3.43 -1.94 10.87
C ARG A 18 -4.67 -2.59 11.48
N ALA A 19 -5.77 -1.86 11.60
CA ALA A 19 -7.03 -2.38 12.11
C ALA A 19 -7.58 -3.50 11.22
N LEU A 20 -7.55 -3.33 9.90
CA LEU A 20 -7.99 -4.32 8.92
C LEU A 20 -7.12 -5.58 8.88
N LEU A 21 -5.93 -5.59 9.45
CA LEU A 21 -5.05 -6.78 9.51
C LEU A 21 -4.97 -7.40 10.92
N SER A 22 -5.43 -6.68 11.94
CA SER A 22 -5.37 -7.11 13.34
C SER A 22 -6.15 -8.41 13.62
N GLY A 23 -5.52 -9.35 14.32
CA GLY A 23 -6.14 -10.62 14.75
C GLY A 23 -6.37 -11.63 13.62
N VAL A 24 -5.82 -11.43 12.42
CA VAL A 24 -5.89 -12.40 11.33
C VAL A 24 -4.79 -13.46 11.51
N ALA A 25 -5.19 -14.73 11.57
CA ALA A 25 -4.24 -15.85 11.61
C ALA A 25 -3.47 -15.97 10.28
N PRO A 26 -2.19 -16.37 10.28
CA PRO A 26 -1.37 -16.48 9.07
C PRO A 26 -2.01 -17.31 7.96
N GLU A 27 -2.68 -18.41 8.31
CA GLU A 27 -3.35 -19.31 7.35
C GLU A 27 -4.52 -18.58 6.67
N ALA A 28 -5.28 -17.80 7.44
CA ALA A 28 -6.40 -17.01 6.90
C ALA A 28 -5.90 -15.86 6.01
N ALA A 29 -4.76 -15.26 6.34
CA ALA A 29 -4.17 -14.18 5.54
C ALA A 29 -3.70 -14.65 4.15
N ARG A 30 -3.42 -15.95 3.98
CA ARG A 30 -3.00 -16.57 2.71
C ARG A 30 -4.14 -16.95 1.79
N LEU A 31 -5.38 -16.96 2.30
CA LEU A 31 -6.54 -17.38 1.52
C LEU A 31 -6.81 -16.35 0.41
N LYS A 32 -6.90 -16.85 -0.82
CA LYS A 32 -7.23 -16.07 -2.01
C LYS A 32 -8.72 -16.27 -2.34
N PRO A 33 -9.46 -15.20 -2.67
CA PRO A 33 -10.84 -15.33 -3.17
C PRO A 33 -10.95 -16.14 -4.47
N SER A 34 -9.99 -15.95 -5.37
CA SER A 34 -9.82 -16.68 -6.63
C SER A 34 -8.34 -16.85 -6.94
N ALA A 35 -7.99 -17.58 -8.00
CA ALA A 35 -6.58 -17.75 -8.39
C ALA A 35 -5.92 -16.42 -8.78
N GLU A 36 -6.69 -15.50 -9.35
CA GLU A 36 -6.28 -14.20 -9.88
C GLU A 36 -6.33 -13.09 -8.82
N SER A 37 -7.13 -13.27 -7.76
CA SER A 37 -7.31 -12.26 -6.70
C SER A 37 -6.21 -12.35 -5.65
N TRP A 38 -5.75 -11.23 -5.10
CA TRP A 38 -4.75 -11.27 -4.02
C TRP A 38 -5.33 -11.69 -2.67
N SER A 39 -4.52 -12.37 -1.86
CA SER A 39 -4.76 -12.60 -0.43
C SER A 39 -4.39 -11.35 0.40
N MET A 40 -4.76 -11.33 1.69
CA MET A 40 -4.33 -10.25 2.59
C MET A 40 -2.80 -10.19 2.72
N LEU A 41 -2.13 -11.35 2.73
CA LEU A 41 -0.68 -11.44 2.74
C LEU A 41 -0.08 -10.83 1.47
N GLU A 42 -0.62 -11.14 0.30
CA GLU A 42 -0.15 -10.58 -0.97
C GLU A 42 -0.32 -9.05 -1.01
N VAL A 43 -1.42 -8.51 -0.47
CA VAL A 43 -1.63 -7.06 -0.30
C VAL A 43 -0.57 -6.44 0.61
N VAL A 44 -0.25 -7.04 1.75
CA VAL A 44 0.77 -6.50 2.68
C VAL A 44 2.17 -6.53 2.05
N CYS A 45 2.51 -7.60 1.33
CA CYS A 45 3.78 -7.67 0.59
C CYS A 45 3.88 -6.58 -0.46
N HIS A 46 2.81 -6.37 -1.24
CA HIS A 46 2.75 -5.29 -2.22
C HIS A 46 2.92 -3.92 -1.58
N LEU A 47 2.17 -3.63 -0.51
CA LEU A 47 2.27 -2.36 0.21
C LEU A 47 3.69 -2.11 0.74
N TYR A 48 4.36 -3.13 1.28
CA TYR A 48 5.75 -3.03 1.72
C TYR A 48 6.72 -2.67 0.58
N ASP A 49 6.53 -3.26 -0.60
CA ASP A 49 7.41 -3.04 -1.74
C ASP A 49 7.21 -1.66 -2.35
N VAL A 50 5.97 -1.24 -2.61
CA VAL A 50 5.70 0.09 -3.18
C VAL A 50 5.99 1.24 -2.22
N GLU A 51 5.94 1.00 -0.91
CA GLU A 51 6.37 1.98 0.11
C GLU A 51 7.86 2.34 -0.06
N ARG A 52 8.69 1.36 -0.43
CA ARG A 52 10.16 1.49 -0.49
C ARG A 52 10.69 1.79 -1.89
N GLU A 53 10.13 1.12 -2.89
CA GLU A 53 10.68 1.01 -4.24
C GLU A 53 9.87 1.79 -5.27
N ASP A 54 8.68 2.29 -4.90
CA ASP A 54 7.82 3.12 -5.77
C ASP A 54 7.66 4.52 -5.16
N PHE A 55 6.68 4.71 -4.29
CA PHE A 55 6.24 6.04 -3.89
C PHE A 55 7.31 6.88 -3.17
N ARG A 56 7.98 6.32 -2.14
CA ARG A 56 9.03 7.06 -1.42
C ARG A 56 10.23 7.33 -2.32
N GLU A 57 10.67 6.31 -3.06
CA GLU A 57 11.82 6.38 -3.96
C GLU A 57 11.60 7.42 -5.05
N HIS A 58 10.47 7.36 -5.74
CA HIS A 58 10.15 8.28 -6.83
C HIS A 58 9.87 9.69 -6.34
N LEU A 59 9.23 9.86 -5.18
CA LEU A 59 9.01 11.20 -4.64
C LEU A 59 10.35 11.87 -4.30
N ASP A 60 11.25 11.14 -3.63
CA ASP A 60 12.60 11.62 -3.33
C ASP A 60 13.39 11.91 -4.62
N PHE A 61 13.29 11.03 -5.62
CA PHE A 61 13.90 11.24 -6.93
C PHE A 61 13.44 12.55 -7.59
N ILE A 62 12.12 12.77 -7.69
CA ILE A 62 11.54 13.97 -8.33
C ILE A 62 11.98 15.22 -7.57
N LEU A 63 12.05 15.17 -6.24
CA LEU A 63 12.42 16.32 -5.43
C LEU A 63 13.91 16.66 -5.51
N TYR A 64 14.80 15.65 -5.51
CA TYR A 64 16.21 15.87 -5.18
C TYR A 64 17.24 15.14 -6.06
N ARG A 65 16.89 14.04 -6.73
CA ARG A 65 17.87 13.16 -7.41
C ARG A 65 17.65 12.98 -8.91
N GLN A 66 17.08 13.97 -9.60
CA GLN A 66 16.78 13.86 -11.05
C GLN A 66 18.01 13.66 -11.96
N ASN A 67 19.23 13.81 -11.44
CA ASN A 67 20.48 13.50 -12.13
C ASN A 67 20.82 12.00 -12.12
N GLU A 68 20.07 11.18 -11.39
CA GLU A 68 20.22 9.73 -11.31
C GLU A 68 19.31 9.02 -12.32
N LYS A 69 19.44 7.69 -12.42
CA LYS A 69 18.55 6.88 -13.25
C LYS A 69 17.23 6.64 -12.51
N TRP A 70 16.10 6.83 -13.19
CA TRP A 70 14.78 6.47 -12.68
C TRP A 70 14.70 4.98 -12.31
N HIS A 71 14.12 4.68 -11.15
CA HIS A 71 13.91 3.32 -10.69
C HIS A 71 12.60 2.76 -11.28
N GLU A 72 12.70 1.78 -12.17
CA GLU A 72 11.53 1.09 -12.71
C GLU A 72 11.12 -0.06 -11.79
N ILE A 73 9.83 -0.13 -11.47
CA ILE A 73 9.23 -1.21 -10.67
C ILE A 73 8.09 -1.86 -11.46
N ASP A 74 8.07 -3.19 -11.48
CA ASP A 74 7.00 -3.99 -12.08
C ASP A 74 6.25 -4.74 -10.97
N SER A 75 5.28 -4.06 -10.36
CA SER A 75 4.57 -4.58 -9.18
C SER A 75 3.88 -5.93 -9.41
N ASP A 76 3.29 -6.14 -10.60
CA ASP A 76 2.62 -7.40 -10.95
C ASP A 76 3.62 -8.56 -11.00
N ARG A 77 4.80 -8.31 -11.59
CA ARG A 77 5.86 -9.30 -11.66
C ARG A 77 6.42 -9.65 -10.28
N LEU A 78 6.58 -8.66 -9.40
CA LEU A 78 7.10 -8.86 -8.04
C LEU A 78 6.27 -9.84 -7.21
N VAL A 79 4.95 -9.89 -7.40
CA VAL A 79 4.06 -10.84 -6.70
C VAL A 79 4.56 -12.27 -6.87
N THR A 80 4.94 -12.65 -8.09
CA THR A 80 5.43 -13.98 -8.41
C THR A 80 6.89 -14.17 -8.08
N GLU A 81 7.76 -13.20 -8.42
CA GLU A 81 9.21 -13.31 -8.22
C GLU A 81 9.59 -13.37 -6.73
N ARG A 82 8.90 -12.60 -5.89
CA ARG A 82 9.11 -12.56 -4.44
C ARG A 82 8.21 -13.54 -3.70
N LYS A 83 7.39 -14.31 -4.43
CA LYS A 83 6.51 -15.36 -3.89
C LYS A 83 5.68 -14.85 -2.72
N TYR A 84 4.93 -13.77 -2.95
CA TYR A 84 4.24 -13.05 -1.88
C TYR A 84 3.42 -13.96 -0.97
N ASN A 85 2.66 -14.91 -1.53
CA ASN A 85 1.82 -15.79 -0.75
C ASN A 85 2.58 -16.92 -0.01
N GLU A 86 3.90 -17.01 -0.16
CA GLU A 86 4.80 -17.91 0.60
C GLU A 86 5.51 -17.18 1.75
N GLN A 87 5.45 -15.84 1.81
CA GLN A 87 6.08 -15.03 2.86
C GLN A 87 5.48 -15.29 4.25
N ASN A 88 6.18 -14.87 5.32
CA ASN A 88 5.63 -14.92 6.68
C ASN A 88 4.76 -13.68 6.95
N PHE A 89 3.50 -13.87 7.33
CA PHE A 89 2.55 -12.76 7.52
C PHE A 89 2.94 -11.82 8.65
N ALA A 90 3.37 -12.33 9.81
CA ALA A 90 3.77 -11.49 10.93
C ALA A 90 4.99 -10.63 10.58
N ASP A 91 6.01 -11.26 9.99
CA ASP A 91 7.23 -10.57 9.56
C ASP A 91 6.93 -9.47 8.53
N MET A 92 6.00 -9.72 7.60
CA MET A 92 5.63 -8.74 6.58
C MET A 92 4.82 -7.58 7.14
N LEU A 93 3.99 -7.80 8.16
CA LEU A 93 3.34 -6.70 8.89
C LEU A 93 4.38 -5.81 9.59
N GLU A 94 5.32 -6.41 10.32
CA GLU A 94 6.39 -5.67 11.00
C GLU A 94 7.21 -4.85 10.01
N LYS A 95 7.63 -5.47 8.90
CA LYS A 95 8.37 -4.80 7.83
C LYS A 95 7.60 -3.63 7.24
N PHE A 96 6.33 -3.81 6.88
CA PHE A 96 5.52 -2.75 6.30
C PHE A 96 5.35 -1.57 7.27
N PHE A 97 4.96 -1.82 8.51
CA PHE A 97 4.72 -0.72 9.46
C PHE A 97 6.02 -0.01 9.85
N ALA A 98 7.13 -0.74 9.99
CA ALA A 98 8.43 -0.10 10.22
C ALA A 98 8.87 0.78 9.04
N GLU A 99 8.57 0.39 7.80
CA GLU A 99 8.85 1.24 6.64
C GLU A 99 7.94 2.45 6.55
N ARG A 100 6.66 2.29 6.88
CA ARG A 100 5.72 3.41 6.95
C ARG A 100 6.14 4.45 7.98
N GLU A 101 6.64 4.03 9.14
CA GLU A 101 7.22 4.94 10.13
C GLU A 101 8.42 5.73 9.58
N LYS A 102 9.32 5.07 8.85
CA LYS A 102 10.46 5.74 8.19
C LYS A 102 9.98 6.75 7.15
N SER A 103 8.98 6.40 6.34
CA SER A 103 8.41 7.28 5.32
C SER A 103 7.76 8.51 5.95
N LEU A 104 6.98 8.35 7.01
CA LEU A 104 6.36 9.45 7.74
C LEU A 104 7.42 10.36 8.39
N ALA A 105 8.45 9.78 9.02
CA ALA A 105 9.55 10.55 9.59
C ALA A 105 10.31 11.36 8.52
N TRP A 106 10.58 10.74 7.36
CA TRP A 106 11.22 11.39 6.22
C TRP A 106 10.37 12.53 5.66
N LEU A 107 9.07 12.29 5.38
CA LEU A 107 8.14 13.32 4.91
C LEU A 107 8.09 14.53 5.86
N LYS A 108 8.02 14.27 7.17
CA LYS A 108 8.00 15.32 8.20
C LYS A 108 9.30 16.12 8.27
N GLY A 109 10.42 15.52 7.86
CA GLY A 109 11.74 16.14 7.84
C GLY A 109 12.02 17.01 6.59
N LEU A 110 11.15 16.97 5.58
CA LEU A 110 11.34 17.74 4.34
C LEU A 110 11.30 19.25 4.61
N GLN A 111 12.31 19.98 4.12
CA GLN A 111 12.39 21.44 4.23
C GLN A 111 12.11 22.10 2.87
N ASN A 112 11.08 22.95 2.82
CA ASN A 112 10.64 23.67 1.61
C ASN A 112 10.60 22.78 0.34
N PRO A 113 9.93 21.61 0.38
CA PRO A 113 9.87 20.69 -0.77
C PRO A 113 9.25 21.38 -1.98
N GLY A 114 9.93 21.24 -3.13
CA GLY A 114 9.47 21.78 -4.41
C GLY A 114 8.35 20.94 -5.02
N TRP A 115 7.15 20.98 -4.47
CA TRP A 115 6.02 20.13 -4.90
C TRP A 115 5.62 20.27 -6.37
N ALA A 116 5.91 21.42 -6.98
CA ALA A 116 5.68 21.67 -8.41
C ALA A 116 6.79 21.13 -9.32
N LYS A 117 7.91 20.63 -8.78
CA LYS A 117 8.94 19.96 -9.58
C LYS A 117 8.32 18.76 -10.26
N THR A 118 8.60 18.63 -11.55
CA THR A 118 8.10 17.53 -12.38
C THR A 118 9.25 16.65 -12.86
N TYR A 119 8.89 15.43 -13.24
CA TYR A 119 9.74 14.52 -14.00
C TYR A 119 8.91 13.87 -15.10
N THR A 120 9.52 13.64 -16.26
CA THR A 120 8.87 13.00 -17.41
C THR A 120 9.45 11.61 -17.63
N THR A 121 8.61 10.61 -17.44
CA THR A 121 8.87 9.23 -17.83
C THR A 121 8.42 9.01 -19.28
N LEU A 122 8.65 7.82 -19.83
CA LEU A 122 8.12 7.44 -21.15
C LEU A 122 6.58 7.53 -21.22
N TYR A 123 5.89 7.35 -20.10
CA TYR A 123 4.43 7.20 -20.05
C TYR A 123 3.70 8.49 -19.64
N ARG A 124 4.31 9.29 -18.77
CA ARG A 124 3.70 10.53 -18.26
C ARG A 124 4.72 11.50 -17.69
N THR A 125 4.32 12.76 -17.63
CA THR A 125 4.88 13.75 -16.71
C THR A 125 4.13 13.68 -15.38
N ILE A 126 4.86 13.74 -14.27
CA ILE A 126 4.30 13.77 -12.92
C ILE A 126 5.05 14.76 -12.04
N SER A 127 4.34 15.52 -11.23
CA SER A 127 4.90 16.39 -10.19
C SER A 127 5.12 15.64 -8.88
N ALA A 128 6.02 16.16 -8.03
CA ALA A 128 6.21 15.64 -6.67
C ALA A 128 4.90 15.68 -5.86
N GLY A 129 4.09 16.72 -6.04
CA GLY A 129 2.78 16.82 -5.38
C GLY A 129 1.79 15.76 -5.84
N GLU A 130 1.75 15.47 -7.14
CA GLU A 130 0.93 14.37 -7.67
C GLU A 130 1.41 13.01 -7.19
N MET A 131 2.73 12.78 -7.15
CA MET A 131 3.29 11.51 -6.65
C MET A 131 2.86 11.26 -5.19
N PHE A 132 2.94 12.27 -4.32
CA PHE A 132 2.49 12.11 -2.95
C PHE A 132 0.97 11.89 -2.85
N ALA A 133 0.17 12.60 -3.64
CA ALA A 133 -1.28 12.38 -3.68
C ALA A 133 -1.63 10.96 -4.18
N CYS A 134 -0.90 10.45 -5.18
CA CYS A 134 -1.06 9.08 -5.68
C CYS A 134 -0.72 8.04 -4.61
N TRP A 135 0.30 8.27 -3.78
CA TRP A 135 0.64 7.38 -2.66
C TRP A 135 -0.53 7.23 -1.68
N VAL A 136 -1.13 8.35 -1.26
CA VAL A 136 -2.31 8.35 -0.37
C VAL A 136 -3.50 7.68 -1.06
N ALA A 137 -3.74 7.98 -2.33
CA ALA A 137 -4.82 7.35 -3.08
C ALA A 137 -4.62 5.83 -3.24
N HIS A 138 -3.39 5.37 -3.38
CA HIS A 138 -3.04 3.96 -3.51
C HIS A 138 -3.35 3.18 -2.23
N ASP A 139 -3.05 3.75 -1.05
CA ASP A 139 -3.48 3.17 0.22
C ASP A 139 -5.01 2.99 0.28
N ASN A 140 -5.78 3.96 -0.20
CA ASN A 140 -7.25 3.86 -0.26
C ASN A 140 -7.73 2.71 -1.17
N LEU A 141 -7.04 2.45 -2.28
CA LEU A 141 -7.36 1.31 -3.15
C LEU A 141 -7.19 -0.03 -2.42
N HIS A 142 -6.09 -0.19 -1.67
CA HIS A 142 -5.85 -1.42 -0.92
C HIS A 142 -6.65 -1.52 0.38
N ILE A 143 -7.04 -0.40 1.01
CA ILE A 143 -8.00 -0.40 2.11
C ILE A 143 -9.34 -1.00 1.63
N ARG A 144 -9.84 -0.57 0.48
CA ARG A 144 -11.05 -1.16 -0.13
C ARG A 144 -10.88 -2.65 -0.35
N GLN A 145 -9.74 -3.07 -0.92
CA GLN A 145 -9.44 -4.48 -1.13
C GLN A 145 -9.39 -5.28 0.18
N LEU A 146 -8.78 -4.75 1.23
CA LEU A 146 -8.70 -5.39 2.55
C LEU A 146 -10.07 -5.51 3.24
N VAL A 147 -10.95 -4.52 3.06
CA VAL A 147 -12.35 -4.58 3.53
C VAL A 147 -13.09 -5.75 2.85
N GLU A 148 -12.97 -5.88 1.52
CA GLU A 148 -13.57 -7.00 0.79
C GLU A 148 -13.02 -8.36 1.26
N LEU A 149 -11.71 -8.46 1.44
CA LEU A 149 -11.08 -9.68 1.95
C LEU A 149 -11.57 -10.03 3.38
N ARG A 150 -11.84 -9.02 4.22
CA ARG A 150 -12.44 -9.23 5.55
C ARG A 150 -13.87 -9.73 5.45
N ARG A 151 -14.67 -9.16 4.55
CA ARG A 151 -16.07 -9.58 4.29
C ARG A 151 -16.10 -11.05 3.83
N LEU A 152 -15.29 -11.41 2.84
CA LEU A 152 -15.16 -12.78 2.33
C LEU A 152 -14.70 -13.77 3.43
N ARG A 153 -13.79 -13.34 4.30
CA ARG A 153 -13.40 -14.16 5.46
C ARG A 153 -14.59 -14.39 6.40
N LEU A 154 -15.38 -13.36 6.71
CA LEU A 154 -16.58 -13.49 7.55
C LEU A 154 -17.55 -14.50 6.94
N GLU A 155 -17.88 -14.36 5.66
CA GLU A 155 -18.76 -15.29 4.94
C GLU A 155 -18.29 -16.75 5.02
N ASN A 156 -16.99 -16.98 4.99
CA ASN A 156 -16.44 -18.33 5.09
C ASN A 156 -16.51 -18.91 6.50
N ILE A 157 -16.20 -18.11 7.54
CA ILE A 157 -16.18 -18.61 8.92
C ILE A 157 -17.57 -18.70 9.54
N THR A 158 -18.58 -18.01 9.00
CA THR A 158 -19.95 -18.05 9.53
C THR A 158 -20.79 -19.17 8.93
N LYS A 159 -20.28 -19.96 7.97
CA LYS A 159 -21.05 -21.07 7.38
C LYS A 159 -21.53 -22.05 8.46
N PRO A 160 -22.80 -22.49 8.41
CA PRO A 160 -23.75 -22.35 7.29
C PRO A 160 -24.63 -21.08 7.31
N TYR A 161 -24.40 -20.12 8.21
CA TYR A 161 -25.17 -18.87 8.29
C TYR A 161 -24.84 -17.94 7.12
N ASN A 162 -25.87 -17.28 6.56
CA ASN A 162 -25.72 -16.26 5.52
C ASN A 162 -25.61 -14.86 6.13
N LEU A 163 -25.05 -13.92 5.35
CA LEU A 163 -24.86 -12.52 5.75
C LEU A 163 -25.76 -11.56 4.96
N GLU A 164 -26.78 -12.06 4.27
CA GLU A 164 -27.66 -11.29 3.38
C GLU A 164 -28.35 -10.11 4.09
N TYR A 165 -28.66 -10.25 5.38
CA TYR A 165 -29.27 -9.17 6.17
C TYR A 165 -28.37 -7.93 6.30
N ALA A 166 -27.04 -8.08 6.15
CA ALA A 166 -26.12 -6.95 6.14
C ALA A 166 -26.20 -6.13 4.83
N GLY A 167 -26.90 -6.63 3.81
CA GLY A 167 -27.01 -6.02 2.49
C GLY A 167 -25.82 -6.34 1.58
N ASP A 168 -26.04 -6.11 0.28
CA ASP A 168 -24.99 -6.09 -0.73
C ASP A 168 -24.35 -4.69 -0.81
N TRP A 169 -23.09 -4.64 -1.19
CA TRP A 169 -22.32 -3.40 -1.36
C TRP A 169 -22.21 -3.02 -2.84
#